data_AF-A0AAD7NHR6-F1
#
_entry.id   AF-A0AAD7NHR6-F1
#
_cell.length_a   1.000
_cell.length_b   1.000
_cell.length_c   1.000
_cell.angle_alpha   90.00
_cell.angle_beta   90.00
_cell.angle_gamma   90.00
#
_symmetry.space_group_name_H-M   'P 1'
#
loop_
_entity.id
_entity.type
_entity.pdbx_description
1 polymer ?
#
loop_
_entity_poly.entity_id
_entity_poly.type
_entity_poly.pdbx_seq_one_letter_code
_entity_poly.pdbx_strand_id
1 'polypeptide(L)'
;YALRLQATATDGLSIHAIQANYIMQYAGSLIGRQFKTIAQTNVFHVYDLVTDYQFMAWKATGELATLLWFPEIRNLVEYRTDLKVAVANVLDIFAMIDPWKIITKIKYHLLVHIDEDTTEFGPLVGVATE
;
A
#
# COMPACT_ATOMS: atom_id res chain seq x y z
N TYR A 1 14.86 6.95 -10.30
CA TYR A 1 14.21 6.24 -9.19
C TYR A 1 15.20 5.51 -8.26
N ALA A 2 16.03 4.56 -8.72
CA ALA A 2 16.93 3.78 -7.85
C ALA A 2 17.81 4.63 -6.91
N LEU A 3 18.43 5.70 -7.42
CA LEU A 3 19.23 6.64 -6.63
C LEU A 3 18.40 7.34 -5.53
N ARG A 4 17.14 7.70 -5.81
CA ARG A 4 16.24 8.33 -4.82
C ARG A 4 15.88 7.34 -3.70
N LEU A 5 15.53 6.11 -4.08
CA LEU A 5 15.21 5.04 -3.14
C LEU A 5 16.42 4.63 -2.29
N GLN A 6 17.63 4.66 -2.85
CA GLN A 6 18.85 4.36 -2.07
C GLN A 6 19.18 5.47 -1.05
N ALA A 7 18.75 6.70 -1.32
CA ALA A 7 19.00 7.87 -0.49
C ALA A 7 17.95 8.08 0.61
N THR A 8 16.96 7.19 0.75
CA THR A 8 15.95 7.29 1.82
C THR A 8 16.63 7.27 3.18
N ALA A 9 16.32 8.25 4.04
CA ALA A 9 16.66 8.17 5.45
C ALA A 9 15.86 7.02 6.09
N THR A 10 16.57 6.01 6.61
CA THR A 10 15.94 4.82 7.20
C THR A 10 15.67 4.96 8.69
N ASP A 11 16.03 6.10 9.29
CA ASP A 11 15.84 6.35 10.71
C ASP A 11 14.35 6.32 11.07
N GLY A 12 14.00 5.47 12.03
CA GLY A 12 12.62 5.27 12.45
C GLY A 12 11.79 4.33 11.55
N LEU A 13 12.34 3.82 10.44
CA LEU A 13 11.65 2.85 9.59
C LEU A 13 11.97 1.40 10.05
N SER A 14 10.92 0.58 10.17
CA SER A 14 11.06 -0.85 10.48
C SER A 14 11.39 -1.67 9.22
N ILE A 15 12.48 -1.32 8.52
CA ILE A 15 12.94 -1.95 7.28
C ILE A 15 14.45 -2.28 7.34
N HIS A 16 14.88 -3.23 6.52
CA HIS A 16 16.31 -3.52 6.35
C HIS A 16 16.99 -2.44 5.49
N ALA A 17 18.33 -2.48 5.45
CA ALA A 17 19.11 -1.66 4.54
C ALA A 17 18.57 -1.78 3.11
N ILE A 18 18.24 -0.64 2.52
CA ILE A 18 17.63 -0.58 1.20
C ILE A 18 18.68 -0.99 0.16
N GLN A 19 18.36 -2.00 -0.64
CA GLN A 19 19.18 -2.46 -1.77
C GLN A 19 18.47 -2.04 -3.07
N ALA A 20 18.51 -0.74 -3.38
CA ALA A 20 17.67 -0.17 -4.44
C ALA A 20 17.98 -0.78 -5.81
N ASN A 21 19.25 -1.01 -6.13
CA ASN A 21 19.64 -1.67 -7.38
C ASN A 21 19.08 -3.09 -7.50
N TYR A 22 19.10 -3.86 -6.41
CA TYR A 22 18.50 -5.19 -6.38
C TYR A 22 17.00 -5.12 -6.60
N ILE A 23 16.29 -4.24 -5.88
CA ILE A 23 14.84 -4.04 -6.03
C ILE A 23 14.50 -3.71 -7.49
N MET A 24 15.29 -2.86 -8.14
CA MET A 24 15.07 -2.50 -9.54
C MET A 24 15.38 -3.62 -10.51
N GLN A 25 16.46 -4.36 -10.28
CA GLN A 25 16.85 -5.50 -11.12
C GLN A 25 15.81 -6.62 -11.07
N TYR A 26 15.17 -6.84 -9.92
CA TYR A 26 14.23 -7.93 -9.68
C TYR A 26 12.80 -7.45 -9.40
N ALA A 27 12.39 -6.32 -9.99
CA ALA A 27 11.10 -5.68 -9.72
C ALA A 27 9.86 -6.57 -9.99
N GLY A 28 9.99 -7.58 -10.86
CA GLY A 28 8.93 -8.56 -11.13
C GLY A 28 8.86 -9.75 -10.16
N SER A 29 9.85 -9.89 -9.27
CA SER A 29 10.00 -11.04 -8.36
C SER A 29 10.30 -10.59 -6.94
N LEU A 30 9.68 -9.48 -6.52
CA LEU A 30 9.88 -8.93 -5.18
C LEU A 30 9.26 -9.84 -4.12
N ILE A 31 9.88 -9.86 -2.94
CA ILE A 31 9.41 -10.58 -1.76
C ILE A 31 8.83 -9.62 -0.70
N GLY A 32 8.13 -10.15 0.31
CA GLY A 32 7.43 -9.37 1.34
C GLY A 32 8.23 -8.22 1.93
N ARG A 33 9.47 -8.46 2.37
CA ARG A 33 10.35 -7.40 2.91
C ARG A 33 10.63 -6.25 1.93
N GLN A 34 10.73 -6.54 0.63
CA GLN A 34 10.97 -5.53 -0.40
C GLN A 34 9.70 -4.76 -0.71
N PHE A 35 8.55 -5.44 -0.77
CA PHE A 35 7.25 -4.77 -0.87
C PHE A 35 7.01 -3.84 0.32
N LYS A 36 7.36 -4.26 1.54
CA LYS A 36 7.28 -3.42 2.74
C LYS A 36 8.14 -2.16 2.60
N THR A 37 9.39 -2.29 2.14
CA THR A 37 10.24 -1.12 1.85
C THR A 37 9.60 -0.18 0.85
N ILE A 38 9.07 -0.69 -0.27
CA ILE A 38 8.43 0.13 -1.31
C ILE A 38 7.17 0.79 -0.75
N ALA A 39 6.29 0.05 -0.07
CA ALA A 39 5.05 0.59 0.48
C ALA A 39 5.30 1.78 1.42
N GLN A 40 6.36 1.74 2.23
CA GLN A 40 6.70 2.80 3.18
C GLN A 40 7.40 4.01 2.55
N THR A 41 8.12 3.84 1.43
CA THR A 41 9.05 4.86 0.93
C THR A 41 8.68 5.44 -0.42
N ASN A 42 7.94 4.69 -1.24
CA ASN A 42 7.85 4.96 -2.67
C ASN A 42 7.17 6.29 -3.00
N VAL A 43 6.17 6.70 -2.20
CA VAL A 43 5.46 7.97 -2.37
C VAL A 43 6.42 9.17 -2.32
N PHE A 44 7.51 9.09 -1.57
CA PHE A 44 8.52 10.14 -1.46
C PHE A 44 9.52 10.18 -2.62
N HIS A 45 9.43 9.26 -3.58
CA HIS A 45 10.46 9.09 -4.61
C HIS A 45 9.92 9.11 -6.04
N VAL A 46 8.64 8.77 -6.21
CA VAL A 46 8.00 8.67 -7.54
C VAL A 46 7.36 9.96 -8.02
N TYR A 47 7.19 10.97 -7.15
CA TYR A 47 6.80 12.31 -7.60
C TYR A 47 7.72 12.75 -8.75
N ASP A 48 7.19 13.48 -9.73
CA ASP A 48 7.86 13.91 -10.98
C ASP A 48 8.35 12.80 -11.95
N LEU A 49 8.28 11.52 -11.56
CA LEU A 49 8.71 10.38 -12.40
C LEU A 49 7.55 9.61 -13.01
N VAL A 50 6.33 9.84 -12.53
CA VAL A 50 5.11 9.13 -12.92
C VAL A 50 4.02 10.14 -13.25
N THR A 51 2.95 9.69 -13.92
CA THR A 51 1.79 10.56 -14.18
C THR A 51 1.09 10.96 -12.89
N ASP A 52 0.33 12.06 -12.91
CA ASP A 52 -0.43 12.51 -11.74
C ASP A 52 -1.34 11.40 -11.17
N TYR A 53 -2.01 10.65 -12.04
CA TYR A 53 -2.84 9.50 -11.62
C TYR A 53 -2.01 8.39 -10.96
N GLN A 54 -0.84 8.07 -11.50
CA GLN A 54 0.05 7.08 -10.89
C GLN A 54 0.57 7.55 -9.53
N PHE A 55 0.89 8.84 -9.39
CA PHE A 55 1.30 9.43 -8.12
C PHE A 55 0.16 9.39 -7.09
N MET A 56 -1.06 9.75 -7.50
CA MET A 56 -2.26 9.63 -6.67
C MET A 56 -2.51 8.18 -6.24
N ALA A 57 -2.29 7.21 -7.12
CA ALA A 57 -2.44 5.79 -6.78
C ALA A 57 -1.44 5.35 -5.70
N TRP A 58 -0.19 5.83 -5.77
CA TRP A 58 0.79 5.58 -4.72
C TRP A 58 0.40 6.20 -3.37
N LYS A 59 -0.13 7.43 -3.37
CA LYS A 59 -0.63 8.07 -2.14
C LYS A 59 -1.79 7.28 -1.52
N ALA A 60 -2.84 7.02 -2.31
CA ALA A 60 -4.02 6.29 -1.83
C ALA A 60 -3.67 4.88 -1.34
N THR A 61 -2.79 4.18 -2.06
CA THR A 61 -2.32 2.84 -1.65
C THR A 61 -1.47 2.92 -0.38
N GLY A 62 -0.64 3.94 -0.21
CA GLY A 62 0.17 4.15 1.00
C GLY A 62 -0.68 4.45 2.25
N GLU A 63 -1.72 5.28 2.09
CA GLU A 63 -2.70 5.56 3.14
C GLU A 63 -3.44 4.28 3.55
N LEU A 64 -3.99 3.54 2.58
CA LEU A 64 -4.66 2.26 2.85
C LEU A 64 -3.72 1.24 3.51
N ALA A 65 -2.49 1.09 2.99
CA ALA A 65 -1.51 0.17 3.55
C ALA A 65 -1.17 0.50 5.01
N THR A 66 -1.16 1.77 5.38
CA THR A 66 -0.92 2.21 6.76
C THR A 66 -2.05 1.78 7.69
N LEU A 67 -3.31 1.97 7.28
CA LEU A 67 -4.48 1.55 8.07
C LEU A 67 -4.49 0.03 8.26
N LEU A 68 -4.24 -0.74 7.19
CA LEU A 68 -4.21 -2.20 7.24
C LEU A 68 -3.10 -2.77 8.14
N TRP A 69 -2.05 -1.99 8.41
CA TRP A 69 -0.93 -2.40 9.25
C TRP A 69 -1.07 -2.02 10.72
N PHE A 70 -2.20 -1.42 11.13
CA PHE A 70 -2.41 -1.12 12.54
C PHE A 70 -2.44 -2.40 13.37
N PRO A 71 -1.63 -2.50 14.43
CA PRO A 71 -1.63 -3.68 15.31
C PRO A 71 -2.80 -3.66 16.30
N GLU A 72 -3.43 -2.50 16.51
CA GLU A 72 -4.50 -2.29 17.49
C GLU A 72 -5.47 -1.23 16.97
N ILE A 73 -6.77 -1.47 17.14
CA ILE A 73 -7.84 -0.53 16.76
C ILE A 73 -8.48 0.02 18.03
N ARG A 74 -8.23 1.30 18.35
CA ARG A 74 -8.74 1.95 19.56
C ARG A 74 -10.19 2.42 19.44
N ASN A 75 -10.57 2.88 18.24
CA ASN A 75 -11.91 3.32 17.92
C ASN A 75 -12.36 2.65 16.62
N LEU A 76 -13.18 1.61 16.76
CA LEU A 76 -13.60 0.80 15.62
C LEU A 76 -14.48 1.58 14.63
N VAL A 77 -15.31 2.51 15.12
CA VAL A 77 -16.22 3.29 14.26
C VAL A 77 -15.44 4.26 13.37
N GLU A 78 -14.49 4.98 13.96
CA GLU A 78 -13.61 5.91 13.25
C GLU A 78 -12.70 5.15 12.27
N TYR A 79 -12.03 4.10 12.75
CA TYR A 79 -11.15 3.27 11.92
C TYR A 79 -11.89 2.71 10.69
N ARG A 80 -13.10 2.18 10.86
CA ARG A 80 -13.90 1.66 9.74
C ARG A 80 -14.30 2.75 8.75
N THR A 81 -14.58 3.95 9.24
CA THR A 81 -14.91 5.10 8.37
C THR A 81 -13.71 5.46 7.51
N ASP A 82 -12.54 5.61 8.13
CA ASP A 82 -11.29 5.93 7.45
C ASP A 82 -10.89 4.82 6.46
N LEU A 83 -11.05 3.56 6.86
CA LEU A 83 -10.74 2.40 6.05
C LEU A 83 -11.60 2.33 4.78
N LYS A 84 -12.92 2.57 4.91
CA LYS A 84 -13.82 2.64 3.74
C LYS A 84 -13.43 3.73 2.77
N VAL A 85 -13.08 4.92 3.29
CA VAL A 85 -12.62 6.04 2.47
C VAL A 85 -11.31 5.69 1.77
N ALA A 86 -10.34 5.11 2.47
CA ALA A 86 -9.07 4.72 1.88
C ALA A 86 -9.23 3.63 0.81
N VAL A 87 -10.09 2.63 1.03
CA VAL A 87 -10.44 1.62 0.03
C VAL A 87 -11.08 2.25 -1.20
N ALA A 88 -12.09 3.12 -1.00
CA ALA A 88 -12.76 3.81 -2.10
C ALA A 88 -11.77 4.65 -2.93
N ASN A 89 -10.89 5.42 -2.27
CA ASN A 89 -9.86 6.22 -2.94
C ASN A 89 -8.93 5.36 -3.82
N VAL A 90 -8.55 4.17 -3.34
CA VAL A 90 -7.75 3.21 -4.13
C VAL A 90 -8.55 2.67 -5.31
N LEU A 91 -9.79 2.27 -5.12
CA LEU A 91 -10.60 1.73 -6.22
C LEU A 91 -10.91 2.79 -7.28
N ASP A 92 -11.25 4.00 -6.88
CA ASP A 92 -11.55 5.11 -7.77
C ASP A 92 -10.33 5.50 -8.61
N ILE A 93 -9.14 5.62 -8.01
CA ILE A 93 -7.94 5.97 -8.78
C ILE A 93 -7.53 4.86 -9.74
N PHE A 94 -7.70 3.59 -9.38
CA PHE A 94 -7.44 2.48 -10.30
C PHE A 94 -8.50 2.37 -11.40
N ALA A 95 -9.76 2.76 -11.14
CA ALA A 95 -10.78 2.89 -12.18
C ALA A 95 -10.40 3.96 -13.22
N MET A 96 -9.75 5.04 -12.80
CA MET A 96 -9.26 6.10 -13.69
C MET A 96 -8.02 5.69 -14.48
N ILE A 97 -7.16 4.84 -13.93
CA ILE A 97 -5.93 4.38 -14.59
C ILE A 97 -6.22 3.24 -15.57
N ASP A 98 -6.90 2.19 -15.09
CA ASP A 98 -7.19 0.98 -15.84
C ASP A 98 -8.36 0.22 -15.18
N PRO A 99 -9.61 0.53 -15.57
CA PRO A 99 -10.80 -0.05 -14.94
C PRO A 99 -10.92 -1.56 -15.17
N TRP A 100 -10.25 -2.10 -16.20
CA TRP A 100 -10.23 -3.53 -16.47
C TRP A 100 -9.61 -4.33 -15.33
N LYS A 101 -8.68 -3.73 -14.57
CA LYS A 101 -8.05 -4.38 -13.42
C LYS A 101 -9.02 -4.69 -12.28
N ILE A 102 -10.06 -3.88 -12.11
CA ILE A 102 -11.06 -4.11 -11.05
C ILE A 102 -11.75 -5.46 -11.24
N ILE A 103 -11.98 -5.86 -12.51
CA ILE A 103 -12.66 -7.11 -12.84
C ILE A 103 -11.67 -8.28 -12.94
N THR A 104 -10.45 -8.03 -13.41
CA THR A 104 -9.48 -9.11 -13.71
C THR A 104 -8.51 -9.43 -12.59
N LYS A 105 -8.33 -8.54 -11.62
CA LYS A 105 -7.45 -8.78 -10.46
C LYS A 105 -8.30 -8.88 -9.22
N ILE A 106 -8.47 -10.12 -8.74
CA ILE A 106 -9.25 -10.46 -7.54
C ILE A 106 -8.89 -9.61 -6.32
N LYS A 107 -7.63 -9.17 -6.20
CA LYS A 107 -7.18 -8.32 -5.09
C LYS A 107 -7.96 -7.02 -4.97
N TYR A 108 -8.37 -6.38 -6.07
CA TYR A 108 -9.22 -5.18 -5.98
C TYR A 108 -10.61 -5.50 -5.46
N HIS A 109 -11.18 -6.62 -5.89
CA HIS A 109 -12.45 -7.09 -5.34
C HIS A 109 -12.34 -7.39 -3.85
N LEU A 110 -11.26 -8.03 -3.40
CA LEU A 110 -11.06 -8.31 -1.98
C LEU A 110 -11.01 -7.04 -1.11
N LEU A 111 -10.56 -5.90 -1.65
CA LEU A 111 -10.54 -4.66 -0.88
C LEU A 111 -11.92 -4.22 -0.40
N VAL A 112 -13.00 -4.57 -1.12
CA VAL A 112 -14.36 -4.15 -0.74
C VAL A 112 -14.87 -4.88 0.50
N HIS A 113 -14.28 -6.02 0.85
CA HIS A 113 -14.66 -6.86 2.00
C HIS A 113 -13.84 -6.55 3.25
N ILE A 114 -12.87 -5.64 3.17
CA ILE A 114 -11.94 -5.32 4.26
C ILE A 114 -12.67 -4.76 5.48
N ASP A 115 -13.79 -4.05 5.30
CA ASP A 115 -14.58 -3.52 6.41
C ASP A 115 -15.27 -4.64 7.20
N GLU A 116 -15.88 -5.59 6.48
CA GLU A 116 -16.49 -6.78 7.05
C GLU A 116 -15.43 -7.63 7.75
N ASP A 117 -14.29 -7.89 7.10
CA ASP A 117 -13.18 -8.65 7.66
C ASP A 117 -12.63 -7.99 8.93
N THR A 118 -12.44 -6.67 8.93
CA THR A 118 -11.99 -5.96 10.13
C THR A 118 -13.01 -6.08 11.27
N THR A 119 -14.31 -6.05 10.94
CA THR A 119 -15.37 -6.15 11.95
C THR A 119 -15.34 -7.50 12.66
N GLU A 120 -15.08 -8.56 11.92
CA GLU A 120 -15.06 -9.93 12.45
C GLU A 120 -13.73 -10.27 13.13
N PHE A 121 -12.61 -9.90 12.51
CA PHE A 121 -11.27 -10.34 12.91
C PHE A 121 -10.48 -9.29 13.69
N GLY A 122 -10.95 -8.04 13.73
CA GLY A 122 -10.21 -6.92 14.29
C GLY A 122 -9.04 -6.49 13.39
N PRO A 123 -7.87 -6.15 13.96
CA PRO A 123 -6.69 -5.74 13.18
C PRO A 123 -6.23 -6.82 12.18
N LEU A 124 -6.32 -6.52 10.88
CA LEU A 124 -6.08 -7.51 9.83
C LEU A 124 -4.62 -8.00 9.76
N VAL A 125 -3.66 -7.18 10.21
CA VAL A 125 -2.24 -7.58 10.29
C VAL A 125 -2.00 -8.81 11.18
N GLY A 126 -2.90 -9.09 12.14
CA GLY A 126 -2.79 -10.24 13.04
C GLY A 126 -3.34 -11.55 12.44
N VAL A 127 -4.14 -11.47 11.38
CA VAL A 127 -4.78 -12.63 10.73
C VAL A 127 -4.28 -12.88 9.30
N ALA A 128 -3.66 -11.88 8.68
CA ALA A 128 -3.03 -12.01 7.39
C ALA A 128 -1.76 -12.87 7.49
N THR A 129 -1.79 -14.06 6.90
CA THR A 129 -0.58 -14.85 6.64
C THR A 129 0.07 -14.35 5.35
N GLU A 130 1.39 -14.09 5.37
CA GLU A 130 2.19 -13.76 4.17
C GLU A 130 2.07 -14.79 3.05
#